data_AF-A0A4R0R9R9-F1
#
_entry.id   AF-A0A4R0R9R9-F1
#
_cell.length_a   1.000
_cell.length_b   1.000
_cell.length_c   1.000
_cell.angle_alpha   90.00
_cell.angle_beta   90.00
_cell.angle_gamma   90.00
#
_symmetry.space_group_name_H-M   'P 1'
#
loop_
_entity.id
_entity.type
_entity.pdbx_description
1 polymer ?
#
loop_
_entity_poly.entity_id
_entity_poly.type
_entity_poly.pdbx_seq_one_letter_code
_entity_poly.pdbx_strand_id
1 'polypeptide(L)'
;MAFVEGFAAAIAKLKGSNFKKGRLQSHDPFELITELLGDRSAGSFQPHFELSEMDAKSDTPVENLHVILPGFIKYFWRDAVFRMTNNQKAILKTRLSGLIVGDLQVSHIRGHALVQYAGSLVGRGFCVVIEVAPAVLYDVVPTEVYEARLASSRVSTLAFKPKIENIESHLAMLSNAVDNFLLASALWLTRWFNKPEFHIILHI
;
A
#
# COMPACT_ATOMS: atom_id res chain seq x y z
N MET A 1 23.73 5.46 8.56
CA MET A 1 22.58 6.22 9.11
C MET A 1 22.29 7.48 8.31
N ALA A 2 23.29 8.32 7.99
CA ALA A 2 23.10 9.55 7.20
C ALA A 2 22.36 9.40 5.84
N PHE A 3 22.56 8.28 5.12
CA PHE A 3 21.88 8.03 3.85
C PHE A 3 20.37 7.79 4.01
N VAL A 4 19.95 7.03 5.03
CA VAL A 4 18.53 6.69 5.26
C VAL A 4 17.74 7.93 5.70
N GLU A 5 18.35 8.77 6.54
CA GLU A 5 17.77 10.03 6.99
C GLU A 5 17.69 11.05 5.85
N GLY A 6 18.74 11.16 5.02
CA GLY A 6 18.74 12.00 3.82
C GLY A 6 17.70 11.55 2.79
N PHE A 7 17.54 10.24 2.61
CA PHE A 7 16.54 9.63 1.74
C PHE A 7 15.10 9.91 2.21
N ALA A 8 14.81 9.68 3.49
CA ALA A 8 13.50 9.98 4.07
C ALA A 8 13.15 11.47 3.97
N ALA A 9 14.13 12.37 4.18
CA ALA A 9 13.95 13.80 4.03
C ALA A 9 13.66 14.22 2.57
N ALA A 10 14.34 13.61 1.59
CA ALA A 10 14.09 13.85 0.17
C ALA A 10 12.67 13.41 -0.23
N ILE A 11 12.23 12.22 0.21
CA ILE A 11 10.88 11.72 -0.05
C ILE A 11 9.81 12.56 0.64
N ALA A 12 10.04 12.97 1.89
CA ALA A 12 9.11 13.83 2.62
C ALA A 12 8.94 15.19 1.92
N LYS A 13 10.04 15.77 1.40
CA LYS A 13 10.02 17.01 0.62
C LYS A 13 9.23 16.85 -0.68
N LEU A 14 9.42 15.73 -1.38
CA LEU A 14 8.65 15.39 -2.59
C LEU A 14 7.16 15.24 -2.28
N LYS A 15 6.80 14.44 -1.27
CA LYS A 15 5.41 14.27 -0.82
C LYS A 15 4.76 15.62 -0.47
N GLY A 16 5.46 16.48 0.27
CA GLY A 16 4.98 17.82 0.64
C GLY A 16 4.83 18.79 -0.54
N SER A 17 5.75 18.75 -1.51
CA SER A 17 5.66 19.53 -2.75
C SER A 17 4.47 19.11 -3.60
N ASN A 18 4.24 17.80 -3.70
CA ASN A 18 3.14 17.20 -4.46
C ASN A 18 1.77 17.52 -3.83
N PHE A 19 1.68 17.52 -2.51
CA PHE A 19 0.47 17.92 -1.78
C PHE A 19 0.09 19.39 -2.06
N LYS A 20 1.06 20.30 -2.18
CA LYS A 20 0.83 21.73 -2.40
C LYS A 20 0.45 22.09 -3.85
N LYS A 21 0.93 21.33 -4.84
CA LYS A 21 0.71 21.65 -6.27
C LYS A 21 -0.58 21.06 -6.84
N GLY A 22 -1.30 20.21 -6.11
CA GLY A 22 -2.54 19.56 -6.59
C GLY A 22 -2.33 18.60 -7.78
N ARG A 23 -1.09 18.44 -8.24
CA ARG A 23 -0.67 17.60 -9.36
C ARG A 23 0.74 17.10 -9.09
N LEU A 24 0.93 15.80 -9.17
CA LEU A 24 2.25 15.17 -9.14
C LEU A 24 2.94 15.52 -10.46
N GLN A 25 4.09 16.19 -10.41
CA GLN A 25 4.94 16.27 -11.58
C GLN A 25 5.41 14.85 -11.90
N SER A 26 5.28 14.48 -13.16
CA SER A 26 5.58 13.19 -13.79
C SER A 26 7.07 12.86 -13.79
N HIS A 27 7.70 12.83 -12.61
CA HIS A 27 8.86 12.00 -12.42
C HIS A 27 8.34 10.68 -11.86
N ASP A 28 8.64 9.59 -12.57
CA ASP A 28 8.28 8.26 -12.13
C ASP A 28 8.82 8.11 -10.69
N PRO A 29 7.97 7.88 -9.66
CA PRO A 29 8.44 7.67 -8.31
C PRO A 29 9.52 6.58 -8.27
N PHE A 30 9.48 5.64 -9.21
CA PHE A 30 10.52 4.65 -9.41
C PHE A 30 11.84 5.22 -9.94
N GLU A 31 11.87 6.16 -10.88
CA GLU A 31 13.13 6.80 -11.30
C GLU A 31 13.81 7.49 -10.13
N LEU A 32 13.06 8.23 -9.32
CA LEU A 32 13.59 8.89 -8.12
C LEU A 32 14.04 7.88 -7.06
N ILE A 33 13.29 6.80 -6.84
CA ILE A 33 13.69 5.74 -5.91
C ILE A 33 14.92 4.97 -6.44
N THR A 34 15.02 4.74 -7.74
CA THR A 34 16.13 4.06 -8.44
C THR A 34 17.38 4.93 -8.45
N GLU A 35 17.26 6.21 -8.79
CA GLU A 35 18.33 7.22 -8.76
C GLU A 35 18.87 7.41 -7.33
N LEU A 36 17.98 7.42 -6.33
CA LEU A 36 18.35 7.57 -4.93
C LEU A 36 18.91 6.29 -4.29
N LEU A 37 18.50 5.09 -4.73
CA LEU A 37 19.03 3.81 -4.26
C LEU A 37 20.45 3.51 -4.80
N GLY A 38 20.93 4.30 -5.77
CA GLY A 38 22.18 4.08 -6.49
C GLY A 38 22.10 2.84 -7.40
N ASP A 39 23.19 2.60 -8.14
CA ASP A 39 23.41 1.53 -9.15
C ASP A 39 23.31 0.07 -8.61
N ARG A 40 22.29 -0.20 -7.79
CA ARG A 40 21.93 -1.51 -7.24
C ARG A 40 20.62 -2.04 -7.82
N SER A 41 20.02 -1.30 -8.75
CA SER A 41 18.79 -1.62 -9.49
C SER A 41 19.02 -1.81 -10.99
N ALA A 42 20.28 -1.93 -11.45
CA ALA A 42 20.61 -2.18 -12.86
C ALA A 42 20.16 -3.57 -13.38
N GLY A 43 19.51 -4.37 -12.56
CA GLY A 43 18.68 -5.48 -13.03
C GLY A 43 17.30 -5.29 -12.45
N SER A 44 16.28 -5.37 -13.29
CA SER A 44 15.02 -5.93 -12.83
C SER A 44 15.38 -7.17 -11.99
N PHE A 45 15.00 -7.21 -10.71
CA PHE A 45 15.38 -8.31 -9.82
C PHE A 45 14.85 -9.67 -10.28
N GLN A 46 14.06 -9.72 -11.36
CA GLN A 46 13.58 -10.94 -11.97
C GLN A 46 13.98 -10.98 -13.46
N PRO A 47 14.79 -11.98 -13.88
CA PRO A 47 15.33 -12.08 -15.24
C PRO A 47 14.26 -12.34 -16.32
N HIS A 48 13.02 -12.62 -15.94
CA HIS A 48 11.93 -12.78 -16.91
C HIS A 48 11.45 -11.45 -17.51
N PHE A 49 11.62 -10.32 -16.82
CA PHE A 49 11.24 -9.01 -17.36
C PHE A 49 12.25 -8.45 -18.39
N GLU A 50 13.35 -9.16 -18.66
CA GLU A 50 14.37 -8.80 -19.65
C GLU A 50 14.17 -9.55 -20.99
N LEU A 51 13.15 -10.40 -21.09
CA LEU A 51 12.84 -11.13 -22.31
C LEU A 51 12.19 -10.19 -23.35
N SER A 52 12.90 -9.92 -24.44
CA SER A 52 12.44 -9.09 -25.57
C SER A 52 11.14 -9.60 -26.23
N GLU A 53 10.73 -10.83 -25.94
CA GLU A 53 9.56 -11.49 -26.53
C GLU A 53 8.33 -11.45 -25.61
N MET A 54 8.42 -10.87 -24.40
CA MET A 54 7.32 -10.82 -23.44
C MET A 54 7.00 -9.37 -23.09
N ASP A 55 5.84 -8.89 -23.56
CA ASP A 55 5.30 -7.62 -23.06
C ASP A 55 4.48 -7.92 -21.80
N ALA A 56 5.11 -7.79 -20.63
CA ALA A 56 4.45 -8.01 -19.34
C ALA A 56 3.16 -7.17 -19.16
N LYS A 57 3.02 -6.07 -19.92
CA LYS A 57 1.83 -5.21 -19.91
C LYS A 57 0.65 -5.80 -20.69
N SER A 58 0.91 -6.42 -21.84
CA SER A 58 -0.10 -6.99 -22.76
C SER A 58 -0.41 -8.45 -22.43
N ASP A 59 0.63 -9.22 -22.09
CA ASP A 59 0.59 -10.68 -22.17
C ASP A 59 0.23 -11.34 -20.83
N THR A 60 0.21 -10.57 -19.74
CA THR A 60 -0.25 -11.00 -18.42
C THR A 60 -1.22 -9.98 -17.84
N PRO A 61 -2.54 -10.09 -18.10
CA PRO A 61 -3.52 -9.19 -17.50
C PRO A 61 -3.38 -9.24 -15.97
N VAL A 62 -3.06 -8.08 -15.39
CA VAL A 62 -2.80 -7.95 -13.96
C VAL A 62 -4.12 -8.03 -13.21
N GLU A 63 -4.30 -9.07 -12.39
CA GLU A 63 -5.47 -9.15 -11.52
C GLU A 63 -5.28 -8.25 -10.29
N ASN A 64 -6.01 -7.13 -10.24
CA ASN A 64 -6.07 -6.20 -9.09
C ASN A 64 -6.24 -6.95 -7.76
N LEU A 65 -6.99 -8.04 -7.78
CA LEU A 65 -7.21 -8.89 -6.61
C LEU A 65 -5.90 -9.40 -6.01
N HIS A 66 -4.99 -9.93 -6.83
CA HIS A 66 -3.75 -10.56 -6.37
C HIS A 66 -2.65 -9.56 -6.05
N VAL A 67 -2.65 -8.39 -6.70
CA VAL A 67 -1.69 -7.32 -6.39
C VAL A 67 -2.05 -6.62 -5.07
N ILE A 68 -3.34 -6.37 -4.86
CA ILE A 68 -3.81 -5.56 -3.73
C ILE A 68 -4.01 -6.43 -2.49
N LEU A 69 -4.86 -7.46 -2.54
CA LEU A 69 -5.27 -8.19 -1.34
C LEU A 69 -4.17 -9.09 -0.77
N PRO A 70 -3.70 -10.14 -1.46
CA PRO A 70 -2.63 -10.98 -0.94
C PRO A 70 -1.24 -10.34 -1.12
N GLY A 71 -1.12 -9.27 -1.92
CA GLY A 71 0.08 -8.46 -2.06
C GLY A 71 0.23 -7.46 -0.92
N PHE A 72 0.11 -6.16 -1.20
CA PHE A 72 0.49 -5.15 -0.21
C PHE A 72 -0.41 -5.08 1.02
N ILE A 73 -1.72 -5.35 0.91
CA ILE A 73 -2.63 -5.32 2.07
C ILE A 73 -2.25 -6.38 3.11
N LYS A 74 -2.02 -7.62 2.65
CA LYS A 74 -1.57 -8.72 3.50
C LYS A 74 -0.30 -8.35 4.25
N TYR A 75 0.70 -7.88 3.52
CA TYR A 75 2.00 -7.62 4.12
C TYR A 75 1.99 -6.42 5.06
N PHE A 76 1.24 -5.38 4.72
CA PHE A 76 1.11 -4.19 5.56
C PHE A 76 0.42 -4.54 6.88
N TRP A 77 -0.71 -5.26 6.82
CA TRP A 77 -1.41 -5.67 8.03
C TRP A 77 -0.53 -6.55 8.91
N ARG A 78 0.13 -7.55 8.30
CA ARG A 78 1.02 -8.46 9.02
C ARG A 78 2.17 -7.72 9.69
N ASP A 79 2.85 -6.83 8.97
CA ASP A 79 4.01 -6.11 9.49
C ASP A 79 3.61 -5.10 10.58
N ALA A 80 2.51 -4.36 10.39
CA ALA A 80 1.96 -3.47 11.41
C ALA A 80 1.62 -4.23 12.71
N VAL A 81 0.90 -5.34 12.61
CA VAL A 81 0.55 -6.17 13.78
C VAL A 81 1.80 -6.80 14.40
N PHE A 82 2.77 -7.25 13.62
CA PHE A 82 3.96 -7.92 14.15
C PHE A 82 4.85 -6.96 14.96
N ARG A 83 4.95 -5.70 14.55
CA ARG A 83 5.72 -4.65 15.24
C ARG A 83 5.05 -4.14 16.52
N MET A 84 3.76 -4.40 16.72
CA MET A 84 3.04 -3.96 17.91
C MET A 84 3.44 -4.75 19.16
N THR A 85 3.53 -4.03 20.27
CA THR A 85 3.60 -4.59 21.63
C THR A 85 2.31 -5.33 21.98
N ASN A 86 2.34 -6.14 23.05
CA ASN A 86 1.15 -6.84 23.53
C ASN A 86 0.03 -5.88 23.94
N ASN A 87 0.37 -4.72 24.51
CA ASN A 87 -0.60 -3.69 24.90
C ASN A 87 -1.27 -3.06 23.68
N GLN A 88 -0.49 -2.70 22.66
CA GLN A 88 -1.03 -2.18 21.39
C GLN A 88 -1.94 -3.20 20.69
N LYS A 89 -1.55 -4.49 20.69
CA LYS A 89 -2.39 -5.58 20.16
C LYS A 89 -3.69 -5.73 20.92
N ALA A 90 -3.68 -5.55 22.25
CA ALA A 90 -4.91 -5.59 23.05
C ALA A 90 -5.85 -4.44 22.69
N ILE A 91 -5.34 -3.21 22.57
CA ILE A 91 -6.11 -2.04 22.11
C ILE A 91 -6.71 -2.30 20.74
N LEU A 92 -5.91 -2.80 19.79
CA LEU A 92 -6.37 -3.11 18.44
C LEU A 92 -7.49 -4.16 18.44
N LYS A 93 -7.35 -5.24 19.22
CA LYS A 93 -8.38 -6.28 19.38
C LYS A 93 -9.69 -5.71 19.93
N THR A 94 -9.61 -4.81 20.90
CA THR A 94 -10.78 -4.14 21.49
C THR A 94 -11.46 -3.23 20.47
N ARG A 95 -10.69 -2.40 19.75
CA ARG A 95 -11.23 -1.51 18.71
C ARG A 95 -11.92 -2.28 17.59
N LEU A 96 -11.28 -3.35 17.09
CA LEU A 96 -11.87 -4.18 16.05
C LEU A 96 -13.15 -4.88 16.50
N SER A 97 -13.20 -5.34 17.77
CA SER A 97 -14.38 -6.02 18.31
C SER A 97 -15.51 -5.05 18.66
N GLY A 98 -15.18 -3.79 18.97
CA GLY A 98 -16.14 -2.74 19.31
C GLY A 98 -16.62 -1.91 18.12
N LEU A 99 -16.09 -2.14 16.91
CA LEU A 99 -16.50 -1.42 15.72
C LEU A 99 -17.94 -1.80 15.35
N ILE A 100 -18.83 -0.82 15.24
CA ILE A 100 -20.20 -1.04 14.79
C ILE A 100 -20.20 -1.07 13.27
N VAL A 101 -20.60 -2.21 12.71
CA VAL A 101 -20.46 -2.54 11.29
C VAL A 101 -21.81 -2.46 10.56
N GLY A 102 -22.81 -1.79 11.13
CA GLY A 102 -24.22 -1.89 10.74
C GLY A 102 -24.50 -1.74 9.24
N ASP A 103 -23.71 -0.91 8.55
CA ASP A 103 -23.84 -0.65 7.11
C ASP A 103 -22.82 -1.42 6.24
N LEU A 104 -21.79 -2.01 6.84
CA LEU A 104 -20.88 -2.90 6.12
C LEU A 104 -21.56 -4.26 5.99
N GLN A 105 -21.64 -4.81 4.78
CA GLN A 105 -22.17 -6.15 4.51
C GLN A 105 -21.23 -7.28 5.03
N VAL A 106 -20.64 -7.09 6.19
CA VAL A 106 -19.69 -7.99 6.83
C VAL A 106 -20.31 -8.47 8.13
N SER A 107 -20.38 -9.79 8.31
CA SER A 107 -20.68 -10.40 9.61
C SER A 107 -19.78 -9.81 10.70
N HIS A 108 -20.25 -9.77 11.96
CA HIS A 108 -19.50 -9.25 13.11
C HIS A 108 -17.98 -9.47 12.99
N ILE A 109 -17.22 -8.38 13.03
CA ILE A 109 -15.76 -8.43 12.88
C ILE A 109 -15.18 -9.26 14.02
N ARG A 110 -14.44 -10.31 13.67
CA ARG A 110 -13.72 -11.15 14.65
C ARG A 110 -12.36 -10.52 14.91
N GLY A 111 -12.34 -9.42 15.66
CA GLY A 111 -11.13 -8.63 15.91
C GLY A 111 -9.96 -9.45 16.46
N HIS A 112 -10.24 -10.39 17.36
CA HIS A 112 -9.24 -11.33 17.86
C HIS A 112 -8.57 -12.13 16.74
N ALA A 113 -9.36 -12.66 15.79
CA ALA A 113 -8.85 -13.47 14.70
C ALA A 113 -7.99 -12.65 13.71
N LEU A 114 -8.39 -11.41 13.41
CA LEU A 114 -7.64 -10.53 12.52
C LEU A 114 -6.25 -10.19 13.05
N VAL A 115 -6.10 -10.09 14.37
CA VAL A 115 -4.80 -9.82 15.02
C VAL A 115 -4.01 -11.11 15.22
N GLN A 116 -4.64 -12.18 15.70
CA GLN A 116 -3.98 -13.46 15.97
C GLN A 116 -3.44 -14.12 14.71
N TYR A 117 -4.22 -14.08 13.63
CA TYR A 117 -3.93 -14.74 12.36
C TYR A 117 -3.49 -13.75 11.27
N ALA A 118 -2.90 -12.60 11.66
CA ALA A 118 -2.51 -11.54 10.74
C ALA A 118 -1.60 -12.03 9.58
N GLY A 119 -0.82 -13.10 9.79
CA GLY A 119 0.04 -13.69 8.77
C GLY A 119 -0.64 -14.68 7.81
N SER A 120 -1.83 -15.18 8.15
CA SER A 120 -2.52 -16.26 7.44
C SER A 120 -3.97 -15.90 7.07
N LEU A 121 -4.26 -14.61 6.97
CA LEU A 121 -5.55 -14.15 6.45
C LEU A 121 -5.73 -14.57 4.99
N VAL A 122 -6.99 -14.72 4.59
CA VAL A 122 -7.42 -15.07 3.23
C VAL A 122 -8.48 -14.09 2.75
N GLY A 123 -8.55 -13.85 1.44
CA GLY A 123 -9.57 -13.06 0.72
C GLY A 123 -10.42 -12.11 1.59
N ARG A 124 -11.53 -12.63 2.14
CA ARG A 124 -12.47 -11.89 2.99
C ARG A 124 -11.81 -11.13 4.14
N GLY A 125 -10.83 -11.72 4.82
CA GLY A 125 -10.08 -11.06 5.89
C GLY A 125 -9.34 -9.80 5.40
N PHE A 126 -8.79 -9.83 4.18
CA PHE A 126 -8.15 -8.66 3.59
C PHE A 126 -9.16 -7.58 3.21
N CYS A 127 -10.32 -7.95 2.65
CA CYS A 127 -11.39 -6.99 2.38
C CYS A 127 -11.82 -6.26 3.65
N VAL A 128 -12.03 -7.00 4.75
CA VAL A 128 -12.36 -6.38 6.05
C VAL A 128 -11.24 -5.45 6.51
N VAL A 129 -9.98 -5.87 6.40
CA VAL A 129 -8.83 -5.05 6.79
C VAL A 129 -8.72 -3.76 5.97
N ILE A 130 -9.05 -3.75 4.67
CA ILE A 130 -9.11 -2.50 3.87
C ILE A 130 -10.06 -1.50 4.51
N GLU A 131 -11.29 -1.92 4.78
CA GLU A 131 -12.35 -1.05 5.28
C GLU A 131 -12.04 -0.52 6.69
N VAL A 132 -11.58 -1.39 7.59
CA VAL A 132 -11.55 -1.06 9.02
C VAL A 132 -10.23 -0.46 9.48
N ALA A 133 -9.13 -0.72 8.77
CA ALA A 133 -7.80 -0.37 9.24
C ALA A 133 -7.58 1.13 9.53
N PRO A 134 -8.04 2.08 8.69
CA PRO A 134 -7.98 3.51 9.00
C PRO A 134 -8.63 3.86 10.35
N ALA A 135 -9.74 3.20 10.66
CA ALA A 135 -10.56 3.47 11.85
C ALA A 135 -10.03 2.78 13.12
N VAL A 136 -9.10 1.82 13.02
CA VAL A 136 -8.58 1.10 14.21
C VAL A 136 -7.10 1.32 14.46
N LEU A 137 -6.33 1.72 13.44
CA LEU A 137 -4.88 1.90 13.55
C LEU A 137 -4.44 3.32 13.93
N TYR A 138 -5.34 4.30 13.92
CA TYR A 138 -5.01 5.66 14.41
C TYR A 138 -4.41 5.55 15.82
N ASP A 139 -3.43 6.38 16.17
CA ASP A 139 -2.70 6.42 17.46
C ASP A 139 -2.02 5.12 17.98
N VAL A 140 -2.23 3.97 17.34
CA VAL A 140 -1.62 2.68 17.74
C VAL A 140 -0.31 2.44 17.01
N VAL A 141 -0.22 2.89 15.76
CA VAL A 141 0.98 2.77 14.92
C VAL A 141 1.65 4.13 14.74
N PRO A 142 2.96 4.17 14.42
CA PRO A 142 3.63 5.41 14.03
C PRO A 142 2.95 6.10 12.85
N THR A 143 3.07 7.42 12.79
CA THR A 143 2.41 8.26 11.78
C THR A 143 2.72 7.83 10.36
N GLU A 144 3.96 7.43 10.07
CA GLU A 144 4.41 7.00 8.74
C GLU A 144 3.69 5.72 8.30
N VAL A 145 3.48 4.79 9.23
CA VAL A 145 2.74 3.55 9.01
C VAL A 145 1.27 3.83 8.77
N TYR A 146 0.70 4.74 9.57
CA TYR A 146 -0.70 5.15 9.43
C TYR A 146 -0.96 5.82 8.08
N GLU A 147 -0.08 6.72 7.66
CA GLU A 147 -0.13 7.39 6.36
C GLU A 147 -0.04 6.41 5.19
N ALA A 148 0.90 5.46 5.25
CA ALA A 148 1.01 4.40 4.25
C ALA A 148 -0.26 3.54 4.21
N ARG A 149 -0.88 3.29 5.37
CA ARG A 149 -2.15 2.59 5.45
C ARG A 149 -3.29 3.36 4.80
N LEU A 150 -3.43 4.65 5.07
CA LEU A 150 -4.44 5.50 4.45
C LEU A 150 -4.28 5.52 2.93
N ALA A 151 -3.05 5.69 2.45
CA ALA A 151 -2.75 5.67 1.03
C ALA A 151 -3.11 4.32 0.38
N SER A 152 -2.76 3.20 1.02
CA SER A 152 -3.11 1.85 0.54
C SER A 152 -4.62 1.62 0.45
N SER A 153 -5.38 2.18 1.39
CA SER A 153 -6.84 2.07 1.41
C SER A 153 -7.44 2.86 0.24
N ARG A 154 -6.92 4.07 -0.03
CA ARG A 154 -7.36 4.90 -1.16
C ARG A 154 -7.14 4.23 -2.52
N VAL A 155 -5.97 3.63 -2.74
CA VAL A 155 -5.69 2.83 -3.96
C VAL A 155 -6.69 1.69 -4.08
N SER A 156 -6.93 0.97 -2.98
CA SER A 156 -7.85 -0.18 -2.97
C SER A 156 -9.28 0.23 -3.31
N THR A 157 -9.77 1.34 -2.73
CA THR A 157 -11.13 1.86 -3.01
C THR A 157 -11.30 2.25 -4.47
N LEU A 158 -10.28 2.86 -5.09
CA LEU A 158 -10.33 3.23 -6.50
C LEU A 158 -10.26 2.00 -7.40
N ALA A 159 -9.34 1.07 -7.13
CA ALA A 159 -9.13 -0.12 -7.95
C ALA A 159 -10.30 -1.11 -7.94
N PHE A 160 -11.08 -1.16 -6.85
CA PHE A 160 -12.28 -2.01 -6.72
C PHE A 160 -13.60 -1.24 -6.92
N LYS A 161 -13.56 -0.04 -7.51
CA LYS A 161 -14.78 0.75 -7.76
C LYS A 161 -15.67 0.01 -8.79
N PRO A 162 -16.94 -0.30 -8.47
CA PRO A 162 -17.79 -1.12 -9.34
C PRO A 162 -18.26 -0.42 -10.62
N LYS A 163 -18.27 0.92 -10.63
CA LYS A 163 -18.71 1.73 -11.77
C LYS A 163 -17.79 2.94 -11.94
N ILE A 164 -17.27 3.12 -13.14
CA ILE A 164 -16.45 4.26 -13.54
C ILE A 164 -17.30 5.13 -14.47
N GLU A 165 -17.60 6.35 -14.04
CA GLU A 165 -18.40 7.31 -14.82
C GLU A 165 -17.57 8.01 -15.89
N ASN A 166 -16.35 8.41 -15.54
CA ASN A 166 -15.39 9.05 -16.43
C ASN A 166 -14.03 8.37 -16.26
N ILE A 167 -13.54 7.74 -17.32
CA ILE A 167 -12.31 6.95 -17.28
C ILE A 167 -11.06 7.82 -17.14
N GLU A 168 -10.99 8.96 -17.81
CA GLU A 168 -9.82 9.85 -17.76
C GLU A 168 -9.60 10.42 -16.36
N SER A 169 -10.68 10.90 -15.73
CA SER A 169 -10.66 11.37 -14.35
C SER A 169 -10.33 10.25 -13.37
N HIS A 170 -10.86 9.05 -13.62
CA HIS A 170 -10.56 7.88 -12.79
C HIS A 170 -9.09 7.47 -12.86
N LEU A 171 -8.51 7.38 -14.06
CA LEU A 171 -7.10 7.07 -14.25
C LEU A 171 -6.21 8.13 -13.59
N ALA A 172 -6.55 9.42 -13.74
CA ALA A 172 -5.80 10.49 -13.08
C ALA A 172 -5.87 10.39 -11.54
N MET A 173 -7.03 10.04 -10.98
CA MET A 173 -7.19 9.80 -9.54
C MET A 173 -6.42 8.57 -9.07
N LEU A 174 -6.43 7.50 -9.88
CA LEU A 174 -5.76 6.24 -9.57
C LEU A 174 -4.23 6.41 -9.59
N SER A 175 -3.65 6.98 -10.64
CA SER A 175 -2.20 7.29 -10.69
C SER A 175 -1.77 8.13 -9.49
N ASN A 176 -2.52 9.19 -9.16
CA ASN A 176 -2.19 10.02 -8.00
C ASN A 176 -2.23 9.23 -6.68
N ALA A 177 -3.23 8.37 -6.53
CA ALA A 177 -3.34 7.50 -5.36
C ALA A 177 -2.17 6.51 -5.26
N VAL A 178 -1.75 5.93 -6.40
CA VAL A 178 -0.60 5.01 -6.50
C VAL A 178 0.69 5.75 -6.15
N ASP A 179 0.95 6.92 -6.71
CA ASP A 179 2.16 7.70 -6.40
C ASP A 179 2.23 8.05 -4.92
N ASN A 180 1.14 8.53 -4.33
CA ASN A 180 1.07 8.83 -2.91
C ASN A 180 1.27 7.56 -2.06
N PHE A 181 0.75 6.42 -2.50
CA PHE A 181 0.96 5.14 -1.84
C PHE A 181 2.43 4.70 -1.88
N LEU A 182 3.11 4.81 -3.02
CA LEU A 182 4.52 4.47 -3.15
C LEU A 182 5.39 5.37 -2.26
N LEU A 183 5.16 6.70 -2.31
CA LEU A 183 5.89 7.65 -1.46
C LEU A 183 5.66 7.38 0.04
N ALA A 184 4.41 7.13 0.46
CA ALA A 184 4.12 6.82 1.85
C ALA A 184 4.72 5.47 2.29
N SER A 185 4.74 4.48 1.39
CA SER A 185 5.36 3.18 1.64
C SER A 185 6.88 3.30 1.79
N ALA A 186 7.52 4.15 1.00
CA ALA A 186 8.95 4.42 1.11
C ALA A 186 9.33 5.10 2.44
N LEU A 187 8.47 5.99 2.95
CA LEU A 187 8.64 6.59 4.28
C LEU A 187 8.48 5.58 5.43
N TRP A 188 7.61 4.59 5.26
CA TRP A 188 7.51 3.50 6.23
C TRP A 188 8.72 2.55 6.14
N LEU A 189 8.93 1.91 4.99
CA LEU A 189 10.03 0.97 4.79
C LEU A 189 10.34 0.78 3.31
N THR A 190 11.56 1.11 2.88
CA THR A 190 12.02 0.91 1.49
C THR A 190 12.07 -0.54 1.04
N ARG A 191 12.11 -1.50 1.97
CA ARG A 191 12.10 -2.94 1.65
C ARG A 191 10.82 -3.38 0.92
N TRP A 192 9.74 -2.60 1.00
CA TRP A 192 8.50 -2.89 0.26
C TRP A 192 8.72 -2.97 -1.25
N PHE A 193 9.68 -2.21 -1.78
CA PHE A 193 10.02 -2.20 -3.20
C PHE A 193 10.79 -3.44 -3.67
N ASN A 194 11.11 -4.39 -2.80
CA ASN A 194 11.64 -5.70 -3.22
C ASN A 194 10.50 -6.67 -3.61
N LYS A 195 9.24 -6.29 -3.41
CA LYS A 195 8.08 -7.11 -3.71
C LYS A 195 7.55 -6.79 -5.10
N PRO A 196 7.32 -7.80 -5.97
CA PRO A 196 6.87 -7.57 -7.34
C PRO A 196 5.56 -6.78 -7.40
N GLU A 197 4.68 -6.93 -6.40
CA GLU A 197 3.40 -6.23 -6.33
C GLU A 197 3.54 -4.70 -6.28
N PHE A 198 4.67 -4.17 -5.77
CA PHE A 198 4.93 -2.72 -5.74
C PHE A 198 5.39 -2.16 -7.09
N HIS A 199 5.88 -3.02 -7.99
CA HIS A 199 6.18 -2.64 -9.37
C HIS A 199 4.94 -2.79 -10.25
N ILE A 200 4.21 -3.89 -10.06
CA ILE A 200 3.01 -4.21 -10.84
C ILE A 200 1.90 -3.16 -10.64
N ILE A 201 1.81 -2.53 -9.45
CA ILE A 201 0.79 -1.51 -9.17
C ILE A 201 0.92 -0.23 -10.03
N LEU A 202 2.04 -0.02 -10.73
CA LEU A 202 2.16 1.07 -11.71
C LEU A 202 1.42 0.76 -13.02
N HIS A 203 1.07 -0.50 -13.23
CA HIS A 203 0.52 -1.00 -14.49
C HIS A 203 -0.98 -1.30 -14.41
N ILE A 204 -1.66 -0.93 -13.31
CA ILE A 204 -3.11 -1.12 -13.11
C ILE A 204 -3.95 0.08 -13.58
#